data_AF-A0A522AD46-F1
#
_entry.id   AF-A0A522AD46-F1
#
_cell.length_a   1.000
_cell.length_b   1.000
_cell.length_c   1.000
_cell.angle_alpha   90.00
_cell.angle_beta   90.00
_cell.angle_gamma   90.00
#
_symmetry.space_group_name_H-M   'P 1'
#
loop_
_entity.id
_entity.type
_entity.pdbx_description
1 polymer ?
#
loop_
_entity_poly.entity_id
_entity_poly.type
_entity_poly.pdbx_seq_one_letter_code
_entity_poly.pdbx_strand_id
1 'polypeptide(L)'
;MKTIREQKHAGFTLVEIMIVVAIIGLLAAIAIPNFVKARKNSQTNACINNLRQIDAAKQQWSLETGSAPSATPTAAALTPFMGRGNAGSVAGVYCPLSPAGALAGYAINNVDTAPACNNYDVVSHAALLR
;
A
#
# COMPACT_ATOMS: atom_id res chain seq x y z
N MET A 1 -64.76 -9.34 -19.84
CA MET A 1 -63.89 -8.95 -20.96
C MET A 1 -62.68 -8.21 -20.38
N LYS A 2 -61.49 -8.82 -20.35
CA LYS A 2 -60.28 -8.23 -19.76
C LYS A 2 -59.50 -7.53 -20.87
N THR A 3 -59.44 -6.20 -20.83
CA THR A 3 -58.66 -5.38 -21.77
C THR A 3 -57.19 -5.39 -21.34
N ILE A 4 -56.35 -6.08 -22.12
CA ILE A 4 -54.90 -6.07 -21.97
C ILE A 4 -54.43 -4.67 -22.43
N ARG A 5 -53.90 -3.85 -21.53
CA ARG A 5 -53.28 -2.56 -21.88
C ARG A 5 -51.86 -2.82 -22.38
N GLU A 6 -51.59 -2.52 -23.65
CA GLU A 6 -50.22 -2.49 -24.19
C GLU A 6 -49.40 -1.43 -23.45
N GLN A 7 -48.38 -1.88 -22.73
CA GLN A 7 -47.36 -1.01 -22.15
C GLN A 7 -46.41 -0.63 -23.30
N LYS A 8 -46.39 0.65 -23.70
CA LYS A 8 -45.44 1.13 -24.71
C LYS A 8 -44.02 0.99 -24.15
N HIS A 9 -43.26 0.04 -24.66
CA HIS A 9 -41.83 -0.06 -24.37
C HIS A 9 -41.13 1.14 -25.02
N ALA A 10 -40.68 2.09 -24.19
CA ALA A 10 -39.79 3.16 -24.62
C ALA A 10 -38.39 2.56 -24.84
N GLY A 11 -37.91 2.55 -26.08
CA GLY A 11 -36.54 2.17 -26.42
C GLY A 11 -35.57 3.33 -26.24
N PHE A 12 -34.36 3.05 -25.77
CA PHE A 12 -33.26 4.02 -25.74
C PHE A 12 -32.92 4.45 -27.17
N THR A 13 -32.76 5.75 -27.41
CA THR A 13 -32.25 6.23 -28.69
C THR A 13 -30.75 5.96 -28.78
N LEU A 14 -30.25 5.66 -30.00
CA LEU A 14 -28.82 5.48 -30.23
C LEU A 14 -28.03 6.74 -29.84
N VAL A 15 -28.62 7.91 -30.07
CA VAL A 15 -28.05 9.22 -29.74
C VAL A 15 -27.89 9.42 -28.23
N GLU A 16 -28.87 9.01 -27.42
CA GLU A 16 -28.76 9.08 -25.95
C GLU A 16 -27.57 8.29 -25.44
N ILE A 17 -27.37 7.08 -25.96
CA ILE A 17 -26.24 6.24 -25.54
C ILE A 17 -24.91 6.84 -26.00
N MET A 18 -24.83 7.44 -27.20
CA MET A 18 -23.61 8.07 -27.71
C MET A 18 -23.13 9.24 -26.83
N ILE A 19 -24.03 10.10 -26.39
CA ILE A 19 -23.67 11.25 -25.54
C ILE A 19 -23.19 10.77 -24.17
N VAL A 20 -23.84 9.75 -23.62
CA VAL A 20 -23.47 9.19 -22.31
C VAL A 20 -22.06 8.62 -22.33
N VAL A 21 -21.71 7.79 -23.33
CA VAL A 21 -20.35 7.23 -23.42
C VAL A 21 -19.29 8.30 -23.70
N ALA A 22 -19.64 9.36 -24.43
CA ALA A 22 -18.74 10.50 -24.66
C ALA A 22 -18.40 11.23 -23.35
N ILE A 23 -19.40 11.50 -22.51
CA ILE A 23 -19.18 12.15 -21.20
C ILE A 23 -18.40 11.24 -20.25
N ILE A 24 -18.74 9.94 -20.18
CA ILE A 24 -18.00 8.97 -19.36
C ILE A 24 -16.54 8.88 -19.83
N GLY A 25 -16.29 8.86 -21.14
CA GLY A 25 -14.94 8.85 -21.71
C GLY A 25 -14.11 10.06 -21.30
N LEU A 26 -14.70 11.26 -21.34
CA LEU A 26 -14.04 12.50 -20.90
C LEU A 26 -13.68 12.46 -19.42
N LEU A 27 -14.62 12.02 -18.56
CA LEU A 27 -14.37 11.90 -17.12
C LEU A 27 -13.30 10.85 -16.81
N ALA A 28 -13.34 9.70 -17.49
CA ALA A 28 -12.35 8.64 -17.31
C ALA A 28 -10.95 9.08 -17.73
N ALA A 29 -10.81 9.85 -18.82
CA ALA A 29 -9.52 10.35 -19.30
C ALA A 29 -8.77 11.21 -18.26
N ILE A 30 -9.49 11.97 -17.43
CA ILE A 30 -8.90 12.79 -16.36
C ILE A 30 -8.75 11.97 -15.06
N ALA A 31 -9.72 11.10 -14.76
CA ALA A 31 -9.75 10.36 -13.50
C ALA A 31 -8.68 9.26 -13.43
N ILE A 32 -8.46 8.50 -14.50
CA ILE A 32 -7.53 7.36 -14.53
C ILE A 32 -6.08 7.76 -14.20
N PRO A 33 -5.45 8.75 -14.85
CA PRO A 33 -4.06 9.10 -14.54
C PRO A 33 -3.90 9.61 -13.11
N ASN A 34 -4.87 10.40 -12.62
CA ASN A 34 -4.88 10.89 -11.24
C ASN A 34 -5.02 9.74 -10.23
N PHE A 35 -5.90 8.77 -10.50
CA PHE A 35 -6.08 7.60 -9.65
C PHE A 35 -4.82 6.73 -9.56
N VAL A 36 -4.14 6.50 -10.69
CA VAL A 36 -2.88 5.74 -10.74
C VAL A 36 -1.80 6.43 -9.90
N LYS A 37 -1.66 7.76 -10.02
CA LYS A 37 -0.72 8.54 -9.20
C LYS A 37 -1.06 8.46 -7.71
N ALA A 38 -2.33 8.64 -7.36
CA ALA A 38 -2.78 8.56 -5.97
C ALA A 38 -2.51 7.17 -5.35
N ARG A 39 -2.74 6.10 -6.11
CA ARG A 39 -2.43 4.72 -5.70
C ARG A 39 -0.94 4.52 -5.44
N LYS A 40 -0.07 4.98 -6.34
CA LYS A 40 1.40 4.88 -6.16
C LYS A 40 1.88 5.66 -4.94
N ASN A 41 1.33 6.86 -4.71
CA ASN A 41 1.66 7.66 -3.53
C ASN A 41 1.21 6.96 -2.23
N SER A 42 0.02 6.39 -2.20
CA SER A 42 -0.49 5.63 -1.04
C SER A 42 0.40 4.42 -0.73
N GLN A 43 0.78 3.66 -1.76
CA GLN A 43 1.71 2.52 -1.61
C GLN A 43 3.08 2.97 -1.08
N THR A 44 3.60 4.11 -1.55
CA THR A 44 4.86 4.68 -1.07
C THR A 44 4.76 5.08 0.40
N ASN A 45 3.68 5.77 0.79
CA ASN A 45 3.46 6.21 2.17
C ASN A 45 3.32 5.00 3.12
N ALA A 46 2.62 3.95 2.69
CA ALA A 46 2.52 2.70 3.44
C ALA A 46 3.91 2.06 3.64
N CYS A 47 4.74 2.02 2.60
CA CYS A 47 6.10 1.52 2.68
C CYS A 47 6.96 2.31 3.68
N ILE A 48 6.92 3.65 3.62
CA ILE A 48 7.66 4.52 4.54
C ILE A 48 7.21 4.30 5.99
N ASN A 49 5.90 4.18 6.22
CA ASN A 49 5.37 3.92 7.55
C ASN A 49 5.81 2.55 8.08
N ASN A 50 5.83 1.53 7.24
CA ASN A 50 6.33 0.20 7.61
C ASN A 50 7.83 0.22 7.93
N LEU A 51 8.64 0.92 7.14
CA LEU A 51 10.07 1.08 7.41
C LEU A 51 10.32 1.75 8.77
N ARG A 52 9.55 2.79 9.11
CA ARG A 52 9.63 3.44 10.43
C ARG A 52 9.25 2.49 11.57
N GLN A 53 8.22 1.66 11.37
CA GLN A 53 7.83 0.66 12.37
C GLN A 53 8.92 -0.41 12.56
N ILE A 54 9.52 -0.89 11.47
CA ILE A 54 10.62 -1.85 11.53
C ILE A 54 11.83 -1.23 12.23
N ASP A 55 12.17 0.02 11.91
CA ASP A 55 13.30 0.71 12.52
C ASP A 55 13.11 0.89 14.03
N ALA A 56 11.93 1.38 14.45
CA ALA A 56 11.58 1.48 15.86
C ALA A 56 11.64 0.11 16.58
N ALA A 57 11.13 -0.94 15.94
CA ALA A 57 11.17 -2.30 16.47
C ALA A 57 12.61 -2.82 16.62
N LYS A 58 13.51 -2.52 15.68
CA LYS A 58 14.93 -2.87 15.78
C LYS A 58 15.62 -2.17 16.94
N GLN A 59 15.38 -0.87 17.09
CA GLN A 59 15.95 -0.11 18.21
C GLN A 59 15.46 -0.65 19.55
N GLN A 60 14.16 -0.93 19.67
CA GLN A 60 13.59 -1.49 20.88
C GLN A 60 14.14 -2.89 21.20
N TRP A 61 14.26 -3.76 20.18
CA TRP A 61 14.90 -5.07 20.34
C TRP A 61 16.34 -4.96 20.83
N SER A 62 17.14 -4.03 20.26
CA SER A 62 18.53 -3.81 20.66
C SER A 62 18.66 -3.35 22.11
N LEU A 63 17.75 -2.48 22.55
CA LEU A 63 17.70 -1.99 23.93
C LEU A 63 17.34 -3.09 24.93
N GLU A 64 16.42 -3.99 24.58
CA GLU A 64 15.97 -5.05 25.48
C GLU A 64 16.94 -6.24 25.54
N THR A 65 17.55 -6.62 24.42
CA THR A 65 18.51 -7.74 24.38
C THR A 65 19.95 -7.33 24.68
N GLY A 66 20.26 -6.04 24.75
CA GLY A 66 21.64 -5.54 24.88
C GLY A 66 22.53 -5.89 23.68
N SER A 67 21.90 -6.14 22.52
CA SER A 67 22.61 -6.53 21.30
C SER A 67 23.48 -5.39 20.77
N ALA A 68 24.62 -5.74 20.17
CA ALA A 68 25.49 -4.75 19.56
C ALA A 68 24.80 -4.04 18.37
N PRO A 69 25.15 -2.78 18.07
CA PRO A 69 24.51 -2.03 16.99
C PRO A 69 24.73 -2.64 15.57
N SER A 70 25.78 -3.46 15.42
CA SER A 70 26.04 -4.24 14.21
C SER A 70 25.23 -5.53 14.09
N ALA A 71 24.46 -5.91 15.12
CA ALA A 71 23.64 -7.11 15.11
C ALA A 71 22.42 -6.95 14.18
N THR A 72 22.11 -8.00 13.44
CA THR A 72 20.95 -8.06 12.55
C THR A 72 19.84 -8.88 13.21
N PRO A 73 18.71 -8.26 13.63
CA PRO A 73 17.61 -9.01 14.19
C PRO A 73 16.93 -9.87 13.11
N THR A 74 16.51 -11.07 13.50
CA THR A 74 15.68 -11.92 12.63
C THR A 74 14.24 -11.40 12.64
N ALA A 75 13.47 -11.71 11.58
CA ALA A 75 12.05 -11.36 11.51
C ALA A 75 11.25 -11.86 12.72
N ALA A 76 11.60 -13.04 13.26
CA ALA A 76 10.98 -13.61 14.46
C ALA A 76 11.37 -12.87 15.74
N ALA A 77 12.56 -12.27 15.81
CA ALA A 77 12.96 -11.46 16.96
C ALA A 77 12.22 -10.12 17.03
N LEU A 78 11.75 -9.61 15.88
CA LEU A 78 11.03 -8.35 15.77
C LEU A 78 9.52 -8.49 16.02
N THR A 79 8.95 -9.71 15.98
CA THR A 79 7.51 -9.91 16.18
C THR A 79 6.95 -9.25 17.44
N PRO A 80 7.55 -9.39 18.65
CA PRO A 80 6.99 -8.74 19.85
C PRO A 80 7.07 -7.21 19.80
N PHE A 81 7.94 -6.65 18.96
CA PHE A 81 8.20 -5.20 18.88
C PHE A 81 7.42 -4.49 17.78
N MET A 82 6.69 -5.23 16.93
CA MET A 82 5.95 -4.69 15.79
C MET A 82 4.47 -4.41 16.07
N GLY A 83 4.02 -4.51 17.33
CA GLY A 83 2.65 -4.19 17.75
C GLY A 83 2.58 -3.56 19.13
N ARG A 84 1.37 -3.18 19.56
CA ARG A 84 1.15 -2.71 20.94
C ARG A 84 1.10 -3.91 21.88
N GLY A 85 2.05 -4.00 22.82
CA GLY A 85 2.15 -5.11 23.77
C GLY A 85 2.64 -6.41 23.13
N ASN A 86 2.56 -7.52 23.87
CA ASN A 86 3.17 -8.81 23.50
C ASN A 86 2.45 -9.58 22.36
N ALA A 87 1.60 -8.90 21.59
CA ALA A 87 0.81 -9.46 20.48
C ALA A 87 1.28 -8.97 19.10
N GLY A 88 2.53 -8.49 19.00
CA GLY A 88 3.05 -7.98 17.75
C GLY A 88 3.09 -9.04 16.65
N SER A 89 2.73 -8.63 15.44
CA SER A 89 2.54 -9.51 14.28
C SER A 89 3.17 -8.91 13.04
N VAL A 90 4.16 -9.60 12.48
CA VAL A 90 4.78 -9.26 11.19
C VAL A 90 3.92 -9.65 9.98
N ALA A 91 2.90 -10.48 10.19
CA ALA A 91 2.06 -11.07 9.15
C ALA A 91 1.26 -10.03 8.34
N GLY A 92 0.98 -8.86 8.91
CA GLY A 92 0.29 -7.76 8.22
C GLY A 92 1.24 -6.78 7.51
N VAL A 93 2.55 -6.88 7.75
CA VAL A 93 3.54 -5.96 7.18
C VAL A 93 4.08 -6.55 5.89
N TYR A 94 3.46 -6.17 4.78
CA TYR A 94 3.90 -6.54 3.44
C TYR A 94 4.26 -5.29 2.63
N CYS A 95 5.16 -5.46 1.66
CA CYS A 95 5.44 -4.40 0.69
C CYS A 95 4.35 -4.44 -0.39
N PRO A 96 3.62 -3.34 -0.66
CA PRO A 96 2.57 -3.33 -1.69
C PRO A 96 3.07 -3.58 -3.12
N LEU A 97 4.38 -3.72 -3.31
CA LEU A 97 5.07 -3.98 -4.58
C LEU A 97 5.64 -5.41 -4.69
N SER A 98 5.48 -6.23 -3.65
CA SER A 98 5.90 -7.63 -3.63
C SER A 98 4.79 -8.48 -3.02
N PRO A 99 4.15 -9.39 -3.78
CA PRO A 99 3.15 -10.28 -3.24
C PRO A 99 3.86 -11.45 -2.55
N ALA A 100 4.38 -11.23 -1.36
CA ALA A 100 4.90 -12.28 -0.51
C ALA A 100 4.66 -11.90 0.96
N GLY A 101 4.63 -12.92 1.83
CA GLY A 101 4.21 -12.84 3.24
C GLY A 101 5.02 -11.89 4.14
N ALA A 102 5.00 -12.18 5.44
CA ALA A 102 5.54 -11.29 6.47
C ALA A 102 6.94 -10.74 6.16
N LEU A 103 7.09 -9.41 6.14
CA LEU A 103 8.34 -8.66 5.86
C LEU A 103 8.96 -8.90 4.47
N ALA A 104 8.31 -9.64 3.58
CA ALA A 104 8.84 -9.88 2.24
C ALA A 104 8.92 -8.56 1.45
N GLY A 105 10.12 -8.27 0.92
CA GLY A 105 10.41 -7.02 0.22
C GLY A 105 11.03 -5.92 1.09
N TYR A 106 11.20 -6.14 2.40
CA TYR A 106 11.98 -5.26 3.27
C TYR A 106 13.30 -5.92 3.68
N ALA A 107 14.39 -5.15 3.63
CA ALA A 107 15.66 -5.48 4.27
C ALA A 107 15.70 -4.84 5.65
N ILE A 108 15.74 -5.66 6.70
CA ILE A 108 15.79 -5.19 8.10
C ILE A 108 17.14 -4.50 8.39
N ASN A 109 18.22 -5.02 7.81
CA ASN A 109 19.60 -4.59 8.06
C ASN A 109 20.01 -4.67 9.56
N ASN A 110 21.25 -4.30 9.88
CA ASN A 110 21.70 -4.21 11.27
C ASN A 110 21.03 -3.03 11.99
N VAL A 111 21.13 -2.94 13.31
CA VAL A 111 20.48 -1.87 14.09
C VAL A 111 20.94 -0.47 13.66
N ASP A 112 22.21 -0.30 13.29
CA ASP A 112 22.75 1.00 12.82
C ASP A 112 22.29 1.43 11.42
N THR A 113 22.02 0.47 10.54
CA THR A 113 21.67 0.74 9.15
C THR A 113 20.15 0.76 9.01
N ALA A 114 19.61 1.86 8.50
CA ALA A 114 18.17 1.99 8.29
C ALA A 114 17.62 0.81 7.44
N PRO A 115 16.42 0.30 7.76
CA PRO A 115 15.80 -0.72 6.93
C PRO A 115 15.50 -0.16 5.54
N ALA A 116 15.59 -1.01 4.52
CA ALA A 116 15.37 -0.65 3.12
C ALA A 116 14.23 -1.45 2.50
N CYS A 117 13.64 -0.95 1.41
CA CYS A 117 12.71 -1.71 0.59
C CYS A 117 13.44 -2.19 -0.67
N ASN A 118 13.48 -3.50 -0.92
CA ASN A 118 14.32 -4.11 -1.97
C ASN A 118 13.83 -3.82 -3.39
N ASN A 119 12.55 -3.48 -3.56
CA ASN A 119 11.90 -3.31 -4.86
C ASN A 119 11.40 -1.86 -5.09
N TYR A 120 11.74 -0.92 -4.21
CA TYR A 120 11.38 0.47 -4.37
C TYR A 120 12.46 1.37 -3.79
N ASP A 121 13.02 2.22 -4.64
CA ASP A 121 13.94 3.26 -4.21
C ASP A 121 13.16 4.39 -3.52
N VAL A 122 12.80 4.14 -2.25
CA VAL A 122 12.20 5.13 -1.33
C VAL A 122 13.11 6.34 -1.10
N VAL A 123 14.42 6.21 -1.34
CA VAL A 123 15.41 7.28 -1.21
C VAL A 123 15.22 8.29 -2.34
N SER A 124 14.92 7.85 -3.56
CA SER A 124 14.60 8.76 -4.67
C SER A 124 13.34 9.61 -4.44
N HIS A 125 12.32 9.09 -3.74
CA HIS A 125 11.09 9.84 -3.44
C HIS A 125 11.22 10.76 -2.22
N ALA A 126 11.98 10.36 -1.19
CA ALA A 126 12.27 11.23 -0.05
C ALA A 126 13.15 12.43 -0.45
N ALA A 127 14.03 12.26 -1.45
CA ALA A 127 14.82 13.34 -2.03
C ALA A 127 14.02 14.33 -2.89
N LEU A 128 12.84 13.93 -3.40
CA LEU A 128 11.96 14.80 -4.21
C LEU A 128 10.99 15.66 -3.37
N LEU A 129 10.97 15.49 -2.05
CA LEU A 129 10.14 16.25 -1.10
C LEU A 129 10.95 17.23 -0.24
N ARG A 130 12.16 17.59 -0.67
CA ARG A 130 12.94 18.72 -0.14
C ARG A 130 13.06 19.83 -1.18
#